data_AF-A0A1Z8S8C6-F1
#
_entry.id   AF-A0A1Z8S8C6-F1
#
_cell.length_a   1.000
_cell.length_b   1.000
_cell.length_c   1.000
_cell.angle_alpha   90.00
_cell.angle_beta   90.00
_cell.angle_gamma   90.00
#
_symmetry.space_group_name_H-M   'P 1'
#
loop_
_entity.id
_entity.type
_entity.pdbx_description
1 polymer ?
#
loop_
_entity_poly.entity_id
_entity_poly.type
_entity_poly.pdbx_seq_one_letter_code
_entity_poly.pdbx_strand_id
1 'polypeptide(L)'
;MQNEPNPPFEVEIIDTQPVEVKNPYSGQVATLQPTAVAVYDSIKGAEMLANQMGIDDGGHELWKTVREGLDWFIKHYPEEYMVLLD
;
A
#
# COMPACT_ATOMS: atom_id res chain seq x y z
N MET A 1 4.07 -0.13 22.44
CA MET A 1 3.90 0.41 21.08
C MET A 1 4.42 -0.66 20.15
N GLN A 2 3.60 -1.19 19.25
CA GLN A 2 4.09 -2.17 18.27
C GLN A 2 5.14 -1.46 17.42
N ASN A 3 6.28 -2.13 17.19
CA ASN A 3 7.39 -1.56 16.44
C ASN A 3 7.07 -1.76 14.95
N GLU A 4 6.34 -0.82 14.35
CA GLU A 4 5.99 -0.86 12.93
C GLU A 4 7.27 -0.68 12.07
N PRO A 5 7.42 -1.43 10.97
CA PRO A 5 8.51 -1.22 10.04
C PRO A 5 8.40 0.15 9.39
N ASN A 6 9.55 0.81 9.16
CA ASN A 6 9.57 2.09 8.44
C ASN A 6 9.04 1.91 7.01
N PRO A 7 8.27 2.87 6.49
CA PRO A 7 7.77 2.82 5.11
C PRO A 7 8.93 2.83 4.09
N PRO A 8 8.73 2.28 2.89
CA PRO A 8 9.78 2.20 1.87
C PRO A 8 10.09 3.55 1.19
N PHE A 9 9.20 4.53 1.36
CA PHE A 9 9.31 5.89 0.83
C PHE A 9 8.75 6.90 1.84
N GLU A 10 8.97 8.19 1.60
CA GLU A 10 8.43 9.27 2.44
C GLU A 10 6.90 9.30 2.33
N VAL A 11 6.23 9.21 3.48
CA VAL A 11 4.78 9.17 3.59
C VAL A 11 4.34 9.79 4.91
N GLU A 12 3.22 10.50 4.87
CA GLU A 12 2.59 11.04 6.07
C GLU A 12 1.69 9.98 6.71
N ILE A 13 1.97 9.64 7.98
CA ILE A 13 1.17 8.69 8.76
C ILE A 13 0.17 9.49 9.59
N ILE A 14 -1.09 9.47 9.18
CA ILE A 14 -2.17 10.24 9.80
C ILE A 14 -2.92 9.39 10.83
N ASP A 15 -3.14 8.11 10.53
CA ASP A 15 -3.83 7.21 11.43
C ASP A 15 -3.04 7.00 12.72
N THR A 16 -3.76 6.90 13.83
CA THR A 16 -3.16 6.68 15.16
C THR A 16 -3.51 5.31 15.72
N GLN A 17 -4.40 4.56 15.06
CA GLN A 17 -4.89 3.25 15.45
C GLN A 17 -5.01 2.36 14.20
N PRO A 18 -5.03 1.03 14.36
CA PRO A 18 -5.25 0.11 13.25
C PRO A 18 -6.61 0.32 12.58
N VAL A 19 -6.66 0.10 11.26
CA VAL A 19 -7.86 0.31 10.43
C VAL A 19 -8.23 -0.98 9.70
N GLU A 20 -9.52 -1.31 9.65
CA GLU A 20 -10.04 -2.39 8.80
C GLU A 20 -10.19 -1.91 7.37
N VAL A 21 -9.47 -2.53 6.44
CA VAL A 21 -9.52 -2.25 5.01
C VAL A 21 -10.17 -3.42 4.28
N LYS A 22 -11.16 -3.10 3.42
CA LYS A 22 -11.90 -4.09 2.65
C LYS A 22 -11.43 -4.11 1.20
N ASN A 23 -11.07 -5.29 0.69
CA ASN A 23 -10.79 -5.49 -0.73
C ASN A 23 -12.07 -5.22 -1.55
N PRO A 24 -12.05 -4.27 -2.51
CA PRO A 24 -13.25 -3.89 -3.27
C PRO A 24 -13.72 -4.97 -4.25
N TYR A 25 -12.88 -5.93 -4.61
CA TYR A 25 -13.16 -7.00 -5.57
C TYR A 25 -13.66 -8.28 -4.90
N SER A 26 -12.97 -8.74 -3.85
CA SER A 26 -13.31 -9.99 -3.15
C SER A 26 -14.23 -9.76 -1.94
N GLY A 27 -14.25 -8.55 -1.40
CA GLY A 27 -14.96 -8.21 -0.17
C GLY A 27 -14.30 -8.73 1.11
N GLN A 28 -13.14 -9.41 1.02
CA GLN A 28 -12.33 -9.80 2.19
C GLN A 28 -11.79 -8.55 2.90
N VAL A 29 -11.45 -8.72 4.18
CA VAL A 29 -11.01 -7.62 5.06
C VAL A 29 -9.68 -7.99 5.69
N ALA A 30 -8.78 -7.02 5.81
CA ALA A 30 -7.56 -7.12 6.59
C ALA A 30 -7.43 -5.89 7.51
N THR A 31 -6.82 -6.07 8.68
CA THR A 31 -6.54 -4.97 9.62
C THR A 31 -5.12 -4.46 9.41
N LEU A 32 -4.98 -3.20 9.00
CA LEU A 32 -3.68 -2.57 8.78
C LEU A 32 -3.28 -1.70 9.97
N GLN A 33 -2.00 -1.77 10.35
CA GLN A 33 -1.39 -0.79 11.25
C GLN A 33 -1.24 0.56 10.55
N PRO A 34 -1.16 1.70 11.27
CA PRO A 34 -1.08 3.03 10.67
C PRO A 34 -0.06 3.20 9.55
N THR A 35 1.15 2.65 9.72
CA THR A 35 2.20 2.72 8.69
C THR A 35 1.79 1.92 7.45
N ALA A 36 1.19 0.74 7.64
CA ALA A 36 0.72 -0.08 6.54
C ALA A 36 -0.46 0.56 5.80
N VAL A 37 -1.36 1.27 6.49
CA VAL A 37 -2.42 2.06 5.85
C VAL A 37 -1.81 3.11 4.92
N ALA A 38 -0.83 3.87 5.41
CA ALA A 38 -0.21 4.93 4.64
C ALA A 38 0.54 4.41 3.39
N VAL A 39 1.19 3.24 3.49
CA VAL A 39 1.81 2.58 2.34
C VAL A 39 0.75 2.03 1.37
N TYR A 40 -0.32 1.42 1.87
CA TYR A 40 -1.43 0.92 1.04
C TYR A 40 -2.08 2.04 0.22
N ASP A 41 -2.39 3.17 0.86
CA ASP A 41 -2.98 4.33 0.20
C ASP A 41 -2.05 4.92 -0.86
N SER A 42 -0.75 4.94 -0.58
CA SER A 42 0.27 5.39 -1.54
C SER A 42 0.34 4.49 -2.77
N ILE A 43 0.25 3.16 -2.60
CA ILE A 43 0.18 2.20 -3.71
C ILE A 43 -1.06 2.46 -4.56
N LYS A 44 -2.25 2.50 -3.95
CA LYS A 44 -3.51 2.67 -4.68
C LYS A 44 -3.61 4.03 -5.35
N GLY A 45 -3.14 5.09 -4.69
CA GLY A 45 -3.06 6.43 -5.26
C GLY A 45 -2.13 6.49 -6.47
N ALA A 46 -0.94 5.91 -6.37
CA ALA A 46 0.03 5.88 -7.47
C ALA A 46 -0.48 5.06 -8.67
N GLU A 47 -1.05 3.88 -8.42
CA GLU A 47 -1.68 3.03 -9.44
C GLU A 47 -2.82 3.78 -10.15
N MET A 48 -3.72 4.43 -9.40
CA MET A 48 -4.82 5.19 -9.96
C MET A 48 -4.33 6.35 -10.85
N LEU A 49 -3.35 7.12 -10.37
CA LEU A 49 -2.79 8.26 -11.12
C LEU A 49 -2.08 7.80 -12.39
N ALA A 50 -1.28 6.72 -12.32
CA ALA A 50 -0.58 6.19 -13.48
C ALA A 50 -1.58 5.77 -14.58
N ASN A 51 -2.64 5.05 -14.18
CA ASN A 51 -3.72 4.66 -15.09
C ASN A 51 -4.45 5.87 -15.69
N GLN A 52 -4.83 6.86 -14.87
CA GLN A 52 -5.53 8.06 -15.35
C GLN A 52 -4.70 8.90 -16.32
N MET A 53 -3.39 8.96 -16.11
CA MET A 53 -2.46 9.70 -16.97
C MET A 53 -2.00 8.89 -18.19
N GLY A 54 -2.43 7.63 -18.33
CA GLY A 54 -2.02 6.75 -19.43
C GLY A 54 -0.52 6.44 -19.40
N ILE A 55 0.08 6.38 -18.22
CA ILE A 55 1.50 6.09 -18.04
C ILE A 55 1.67 4.56 -18.04
N ASP A 56 2.25 4.02 -19.11
CA ASP A 56 2.57 2.60 -19.28
C ASP A 56 4.07 2.28 -19.07
N ASP A 57 4.89 3.31 -18.90
CA ASP A 57 6.31 3.17 -18.62
C ASP A 57 6.55 2.71 -17.18
N GLY A 58 6.92 1.44 -17.01
CA GLY A 58 7.32 0.90 -15.72
C GLY A 58 8.45 1.68 -15.03
N GLY A 59 9.25 2.48 -15.73
CA GLY A 59 10.28 3.35 -15.16
C GLY A 59 9.75 4.60 -14.45
N HIS A 60 8.48 4.95 -14.62
CA HIS A 60 7.90 6.17 -14.03
C HIS A 60 7.82 6.08 -12.50
N GLU A 61 7.98 7.21 -11.81
CA GLU A 61 8.01 7.28 -10.33
C GLU A 61 6.76 6.68 -9.68
N LEU A 62 5.58 6.87 -10.29
CA LEU A 62 4.34 6.23 -9.81
C LEU A 62 4.42 4.70 -9.79
N TRP A 63 4.98 4.09 -10.85
CA TRP A 63 5.16 2.64 -10.90
C TRP A 63 6.30 2.16 -9.99
N LYS A 64 7.28 3.01 -9.66
CA LYS A 64 8.27 2.73 -8.62
C LYS A 64 7.61 2.70 -7.23
N THR A 65 6.80 3.70 -6.88
CA THR A 65 6.03 3.72 -5.62
C THR A 65 5.16 2.47 -5.46
N VAL A 66 4.46 2.07 -6.53
CA VAL A 66 3.67 0.82 -6.52
C VAL A 66 4.57 -0.38 -6.19
N ARG A 67 5.65 -0.60 -6.94
CA ARG A 67 6.52 -1.77 -6.74
C ARG A 67 7.19 -1.79 -5.36
N GLU A 68 7.75 -0.67 -4.93
CA GLU A 68 8.41 -0.56 -3.62
C GLU A 68 7.43 -0.80 -2.47
N GLY A 69 6.19 -0.30 -2.60
CA GLY A 69 5.12 -0.59 -1.66
C GLY A 69 4.74 -2.07 -1.64
N LEU A 70 4.58 -2.70 -2.80
CA LEU A 70 4.26 -4.14 -2.90
C LEU A 70 5.39 -5.00 -2.30
N ASP A 71 6.65 -4.73 -2.64
CA ASP A 71 7.81 -5.45 -2.08
C ASP A 71 7.88 -5.32 -0.55
N TRP A 72 7.56 -4.12 -0.03
CA TRP A 72 7.51 -3.88 1.40
C TRP A 72 6.37 -4.66 2.08
N PHE A 73 5.19 -4.69 1.47
CA PHE A 73 4.06 -5.50 1.95
C PHE A 73 4.37 -7.00 1.95
N ILE A 74 4.93 -7.52 0.87
CA ILE A 74 5.35 -8.94 0.78
C ILE A 74 6.33 -9.30 1.92
N LYS A 75 7.25 -8.39 2.26
CA LYS A 75 8.25 -8.62 3.30
C LYS A 75 7.71 -8.50 4.73
N HIS A 76 6.80 -7.56 4.98
CA HIS A 76 6.41 -7.15 6.33
C HIS A 76 4.98 -7.52 6.73
N TYR A 77 4.08 -7.62 5.75
CA TYR A 77 2.64 -7.86 5.90
C TYR A 77 2.14 -8.83 4.81
N PRO A 78 2.71 -10.05 4.73
CA PRO A 78 2.44 -10.97 3.62
C PRO A 78 0.98 -11.45 3.59
N GLU A 79 0.30 -11.55 4.73
CA GLU A 79 -1.10 -11.98 4.77
C GLU A 79 -2.02 -10.87 4.21
N GLU A 80 -1.78 -9.63 4.61
CA GLU A 80 -2.53 -8.47 4.15
C GLU A 80 -2.25 -8.15 2.69
N TYR A 81 -1.03 -8.40 2.22
CA TYR A 81 -0.67 -8.36 0.79
C TYR A 81 -1.59 -9.28 -0.02
N MET A 82 -1.69 -10.56 0.36
CA MET A 82 -2.52 -11.53 -0.36
C MET A 82 -4.01 -11.20 -0.32
N VAL A 83 -4.46 -10.45 0.70
CA VAL A 83 -5.87 -10.07 0.83
C VAL A 83 -6.19 -8.78 0.05
N LEU A 84 -5.28 -7.81 -0.02
CA LEU A 84 -5.58 -6.45 -0.48
C LEU A 84 -4.88 -6.04 -1.80
N LEU A 85 -3.76 -6.68 -2.14
CA LEU A 85 -2.80 -6.19 -3.13
C LEU A 85 -2.37 -7.21 -4.20
N ASP A 86 -2.74 -8.48 -4.04
CA ASP A 86 -2.67 -9.51 -5.11
C ASP A 86 -3.86 -9.39 -6.08
#